data_AF-A0A9E2YEC6-F1
#
_entry.id   AF-A0A9E2YEC6-F1
#
_cell.length_a   1.000
_cell.length_b   1.000
_cell.length_c   1.000
_cell.angle_alpha   90.00
_cell.angle_beta   90.00
_cell.angle_gamma   90.00
#
_symmetry.space_group_name_H-M   'P 1'
#
loop_
_entity.id
_entity.type
_entity.pdbx_description
1 polymer ?
#
loop_
_entity_poly.entity_id
_entity_poly.type
_entity_poly.pdbx_seq_one_letter_code
_entity_poly.pdbx_strand_id
1 'polypeptide(L)'
;MRSNQLCAFITVLVCTIQVSAQSPATAPAGKLPHIQVDVKKRQVRVDCEALNVDIPLEFFCVTAGGNEHESILRTPARPSHIHLALLMLGSQPGEPIKFSESAQKWFPPHGPPLHISVEYQKDGKTVDLPANRLMRSVKTKRDMPPMTWIFAGSRVLDDGTYGADPTGYVVSICNFDLCLIDVPALVSSANETLEWERNPDTVPPTGTPVTMIIEPAGADKPADAVDAKQSKPPAVIVEVTDDNKIEIDHLPVDIGDLPARLRKLKSTDDVRLAMSDHANPDFEQRVKSVFFANVPLHEGARCSTTQLSDVHIDQPRIDRLQQRWNEAVRPHDAALREAAQAQYEVITELRREQQRLIDEADRIQRKIDELEKQYQDMTTPRPEAASTQGG
;
A
#
# COMPACT_ATOMS: atom_id res chain seq x y z
N MET A 1 24.62 5.23 -89.29
CA MET A 1 23.31 5.92 -89.33
C MET A 1 22.26 5.03 -88.69
N ARG A 2 21.53 5.55 -87.67
CA ARG A 2 20.21 5.14 -87.13
C ARG A 2 20.09 3.69 -86.58
N SER A 3 19.97 3.40 -85.27
CA SER A 3 19.10 3.85 -84.15
C SER A 3 17.88 2.93 -83.93
N ASN A 4 17.80 2.43 -82.67
CA ASN A 4 16.61 2.04 -81.87
C ASN A 4 15.83 0.77 -82.31
N GLN A 5 15.37 -0.13 -81.43
CA GLN A 5 15.09 -0.08 -80.00
C GLN A 5 15.08 -1.52 -79.41
N LEU A 6 15.53 -1.64 -78.16
CA LEU A 6 15.51 -2.86 -77.34
C LEU A 6 14.14 -2.98 -76.62
N CYS A 7 13.47 -4.12 -76.70
CA CYS A 7 12.30 -4.44 -75.87
C CYS A 7 12.71 -5.50 -74.83
N ALA A 8 13.01 -5.05 -73.61
CA ALA A 8 13.26 -5.92 -72.47
C ALA A 8 11.98 -6.01 -71.62
N PHE A 9 11.38 -7.20 -71.56
CA PHE A 9 10.32 -7.52 -70.62
C PHE A 9 10.93 -7.72 -69.22
N ILE A 10 10.69 -6.78 -68.32
CA ILE A 10 11.03 -6.91 -66.89
C ILE A 10 9.82 -7.54 -66.18
N THR A 11 9.97 -8.80 -65.80
CA THR A 11 9.05 -9.50 -64.90
C THR A 11 9.28 -8.98 -63.48
N VAL A 12 8.31 -8.24 -62.93
CA VAL A 12 8.33 -7.77 -61.54
C VAL A 12 8.00 -8.94 -60.61
N LEU A 13 9.03 -9.49 -59.98
CA LEU A 13 8.91 -10.42 -58.86
C LEU A 13 8.48 -9.62 -57.63
N VAL A 14 7.20 -9.71 -57.25
CA VAL A 14 6.68 -9.14 -56.01
C VAL A 14 7.26 -9.95 -54.84
N CYS A 15 8.34 -9.45 -54.26
CA CYS A 15 8.92 -9.97 -53.04
C CYS A 15 8.03 -9.55 -51.86
N THR A 16 7.09 -10.41 -51.47
CA THR A 16 6.34 -10.25 -50.23
C THR A 16 7.31 -10.36 -49.06
N ILE A 17 7.63 -9.22 -48.45
CA ILE A 17 8.33 -9.19 -47.16
C ILE A 17 7.37 -9.77 -46.13
N GLN A 18 7.51 -11.07 -45.85
CA GLN A 18 6.93 -11.66 -44.65
C GLN A 18 7.71 -11.07 -43.47
N VAL A 19 7.11 -10.08 -42.81
CA VAL A 19 7.53 -9.68 -41.46
C VAL A 19 7.22 -10.87 -40.56
N SER A 20 8.23 -11.71 -40.35
CA SER A 20 8.24 -12.64 -39.23
C SER A 20 8.20 -11.78 -37.97
N ALA A 21 7.05 -11.77 -37.29
CA ALA A 21 6.96 -11.31 -35.92
C ALA A 21 7.85 -12.21 -35.08
N GLN A 22 9.13 -11.84 -34.95
CA GLN A 22 9.98 -12.38 -33.90
C GLN A 22 9.28 -12.03 -32.59
N SER A 23 8.68 -13.04 -31.96
CA SER A 23 8.29 -12.95 -30.56
C SER A 23 9.51 -12.46 -29.79
N PRO A 24 9.39 -11.44 -28.93
CA PRO A 24 10.53 -10.96 -28.17
C PRO A 24 11.11 -12.17 -27.43
N ALA A 25 12.37 -12.49 -27.75
CA ALA A 25 13.07 -13.60 -27.14
C ALA A 25 13.06 -13.37 -25.62
N THR A 26 12.30 -14.18 -24.89
CA THR A 26 12.34 -14.24 -23.44
C THR A 26 13.75 -14.70 -23.06
N ALA A 27 14.61 -13.72 -22.75
CA ALA A 27 15.83 -14.02 -22.03
C ALA A 27 15.43 -14.78 -20.75
N PRO A 28 16.16 -15.85 -20.36
CA PRO A 28 15.89 -16.51 -19.09
C PRO A 28 15.96 -15.44 -18.00
N ALA A 29 14.84 -15.25 -17.29
CA ALA A 29 14.77 -14.31 -16.18
C ALA A 29 15.96 -14.58 -15.26
N GLY A 30 16.76 -13.53 -15.00
CA GLY A 30 17.88 -13.63 -14.07
C GLY A 30 17.42 -14.21 -12.73
N LYS A 31 18.33 -14.87 -12.00
CA LYS A 31 18.01 -15.37 -10.66
C LYS A 31 17.52 -14.20 -9.81
N LEU A 32 16.32 -14.30 -9.23
CA LEU A 32 15.82 -13.37 -8.22
C LEU A 32 16.41 -13.82 -6.86
N PRO A 33 17.37 -13.09 -6.27
CA PRO A 33 17.95 -13.48 -4.99
C PRO A 33 16.86 -13.53 -3.92
N HIS A 34 16.90 -14.57 -3.07
CA HIS A 34 15.97 -14.77 -1.95
C HIS A 34 14.50 -15.02 -2.33
N ILE A 35 14.25 -15.25 -3.61
CA ILE A 35 12.90 -15.48 -4.14
C ILE A 35 12.91 -16.73 -5.03
N GLN A 36 11.91 -17.59 -4.82
CA GLN A 36 11.63 -18.72 -5.68
C GLN A 36 10.22 -18.57 -6.25
N VAL A 37 10.11 -18.66 -7.58
CA VAL A 37 8.83 -18.58 -8.29
C VAL A 37 8.43 -19.98 -8.75
N ASP A 38 7.35 -20.52 -8.20
CA ASP A 38 6.74 -21.77 -8.66
C ASP A 38 5.51 -21.45 -9.52
N VAL A 39 5.73 -21.36 -10.83
CA VAL A 39 4.66 -21.07 -11.80
C VAL A 39 3.61 -22.19 -11.82
N LYS A 40 4.00 -23.44 -11.57
CA LYS A 40 3.06 -24.57 -11.60
C LYS A 40 2.10 -24.53 -10.42
N LYS A 41 2.61 -24.19 -9.23
CA LYS A 41 1.79 -24.02 -8.03
C LYS A 41 1.18 -22.62 -7.91
N ARG A 42 1.59 -21.66 -8.76
CA ARG A 42 1.26 -20.23 -8.69
C ARG A 42 1.67 -19.60 -7.35
N GLN A 43 2.91 -19.81 -6.94
CA GLN A 43 3.44 -19.34 -5.65
C GLN A 43 4.72 -18.54 -5.82
N VAL A 44 4.85 -17.45 -5.07
CA VAL A 44 6.13 -16.79 -4.81
C VAL A 44 6.55 -17.14 -3.39
N ARG A 45 7.73 -17.73 -3.23
CA ARG A 45 8.33 -18.06 -1.93
C ARG A 45 9.48 -17.11 -1.68
N VAL A 46 9.43 -16.41 -0.55
CA VAL A 46 10.38 -15.37 -0.16
C VAL A 46 11.08 -15.79 1.12
N ASP A 47 12.41 -15.74 1.12
CA ASP A 47 13.20 -16.02 2.32
C ASP A 47 13.04 -14.86 3.32
N CYS A 48 12.66 -15.18 4.56
CA CYS A 48 12.46 -14.22 5.63
C CYS A 48 13.08 -14.71 6.95
N GLU A 49 13.20 -13.79 7.90
CA GLU A 49 13.48 -14.08 9.30
C GLU A 49 12.40 -13.47 10.18
N ALA A 50 12.02 -14.19 11.24
CA ALA A 50 11.08 -13.67 12.22
C ALA A 50 11.71 -12.60 13.10
N LEU A 51 10.94 -11.55 13.37
CA LEU A 51 11.26 -10.49 14.31
C LEU A 51 10.46 -10.68 15.59
N ASN A 52 10.97 -10.10 16.67
CA ASN A 52 10.31 -10.14 17.97
C ASN A 52 10.17 -8.73 18.49
N VAL A 53 9.04 -8.13 18.13
CA VAL A 53 8.66 -6.77 18.47
C VAL A 53 7.54 -6.80 19.49
N ASP A 54 7.67 -6.01 20.54
CA ASP A 54 6.68 -5.92 21.62
C ASP A 54 5.96 -4.55 21.59
N ILE A 55 5.74 -4.01 20.38
CA ILE A 55 4.96 -2.80 20.12
C ILE A 55 3.88 -3.07 19.07
N PRO A 56 2.85 -2.20 18.94
CA PRO A 56 1.90 -2.27 17.84
C PRO A 56 2.60 -2.24 16.48
N LEU A 57 2.02 -2.94 15.53
CA LEU A 57 2.61 -3.22 14.22
C LEU A 57 2.08 -2.28 13.15
N GLU A 58 2.96 -1.89 12.22
CA GLU A 58 2.58 -1.24 10.97
C GLU A 58 2.76 -2.18 9.76
N PHE A 59 3.68 -3.15 9.88
CA PHE A 59 4.01 -4.06 8.79
C PHE A 59 3.94 -5.53 9.21
N PHE A 60 3.56 -6.37 8.26
CA PHE A 60 3.79 -7.81 8.37
C PHE A 60 5.22 -8.17 7.92
N CYS A 61 5.71 -7.56 6.85
CA CYS A 61 7.05 -7.81 6.34
C CYS A 61 7.70 -6.54 5.77
N VAL A 62 8.99 -6.35 6.09
CA VAL A 62 9.85 -5.28 5.55
C VAL A 62 11.16 -5.84 5.04
N THR A 63 11.94 -5.04 4.30
CA THR A 63 13.32 -5.41 3.97
C THR A 63 14.23 -5.35 5.19
N ALA A 64 15.24 -6.20 5.22
CA ALA A 64 16.28 -6.16 6.24
C ALA A 64 16.96 -4.77 6.28
N GLY A 65 17.08 -4.19 7.47
CA GLY A 65 17.56 -2.83 7.70
C GLY A 65 16.51 -1.73 7.56
N GLY A 66 15.24 -2.06 7.28
CA GLY A 66 14.11 -1.12 7.25
C GLY A 66 13.41 -0.96 8.61
N ASN A 67 12.09 -0.81 8.60
CA ASN A 67 11.23 -0.62 9.77
C ASN A 67 11.02 -1.91 10.61
N GLU A 68 12.11 -2.58 11.00
CA GLU A 68 12.07 -3.87 11.70
C GLU A 68 11.47 -3.79 13.11
N HIS A 69 11.39 -2.60 13.71
CA HIS A 69 10.91 -2.41 15.07
C HIS A 69 9.38 -2.49 15.22
N GLU A 70 8.64 -2.47 14.10
CA GLU A 70 7.17 -2.52 14.03
C GLU A 70 6.69 -3.56 13.00
N SER A 71 7.50 -4.61 12.80
CA SER A 71 7.32 -5.64 11.79
C SER A 71 7.36 -7.06 12.35
N ILE A 72 6.63 -8.00 11.75
CA ILE A 72 6.68 -9.44 12.11
C ILE A 72 7.86 -10.15 11.43
N LEU A 73 8.11 -9.86 10.16
CA LEU A 73 9.15 -10.49 9.35
C LEU A 73 10.09 -9.45 8.75
N ARG A 74 11.34 -9.83 8.54
CA ARG A 74 12.25 -9.13 7.61
C ARG A 74 12.69 -10.05 6.48
N THR A 75 12.92 -9.50 5.30
CA THR A 75 13.49 -10.22 4.16
C THR A 75 14.69 -9.49 3.55
N PRO A 76 15.75 -10.20 3.12
CA PRO A 76 16.78 -9.61 2.27
C PRO A 76 16.33 -9.41 0.80
N ALA A 77 15.16 -9.93 0.41
CA ALA A 77 14.64 -9.78 -0.94
C ALA A 77 14.26 -8.32 -1.24
N ARG A 78 14.62 -7.85 -2.43
CA ARG A 78 14.19 -6.51 -2.90
C ARG A 78 12.70 -6.51 -3.24
N PRO A 79 11.91 -5.52 -2.81
CA PRO A 79 10.48 -5.43 -3.10
C PRO A 79 10.17 -5.46 -4.60
N SER A 80 10.96 -4.81 -5.44
CA SER A 80 10.86 -4.86 -6.90
C SER A 80 11.04 -6.27 -7.47
N HIS A 81 11.84 -7.13 -6.83
CA HIS A 81 11.95 -8.53 -7.24
C HIS A 81 10.71 -9.35 -6.86
N ILE A 82 10.08 -9.04 -5.72
CA ILE A 82 8.80 -9.67 -5.31
C ILE A 82 7.68 -9.21 -6.26
N HIS A 83 7.65 -7.93 -6.62
CA HIS A 83 6.76 -7.40 -7.66
C HIS A 83 6.93 -8.18 -8.96
N LEU A 84 8.16 -8.28 -9.48
CA LEU A 84 8.45 -9.01 -10.71
C LEU A 84 8.05 -10.49 -10.62
N ALA A 85 8.27 -11.13 -9.48
CA ALA A 85 7.85 -12.52 -9.25
C ALA A 85 6.32 -12.69 -9.34
N LEU A 86 5.54 -11.74 -8.81
CA LEU A 86 4.07 -11.76 -8.92
C LEU A 86 3.60 -11.52 -10.37
N LEU A 87 4.29 -10.65 -11.12
CA LEU A 87 4.06 -10.49 -12.57
C LEU A 87 4.35 -11.78 -13.34
N MET A 88 5.41 -12.51 -12.98
CA MET A 88 5.74 -13.81 -13.59
C MET A 88 4.66 -14.88 -13.35
N LEU A 89 3.83 -14.72 -12.32
CA LEU A 89 2.65 -15.56 -12.08
C LEU A 89 1.39 -15.10 -12.86
N GLY A 90 1.51 -14.04 -13.66
CA GLY A 90 0.42 -13.45 -14.45
C GLY A 90 -0.38 -12.36 -13.74
N SER A 91 -0.08 -12.06 -12.47
CA SER A 91 -0.81 -11.04 -11.71
C SER A 91 -0.45 -9.64 -12.21
N GLN A 92 -1.41 -8.71 -12.22
CA GLN A 92 -1.16 -7.29 -12.49
C GLN A 92 -1.33 -6.49 -11.20
N PRO A 93 -0.42 -5.57 -10.85
CA PRO A 93 -0.62 -4.70 -9.69
C PRO A 93 -1.85 -3.80 -9.92
N GLY A 94 -2.53 -3.44 -8.84
CA GLY A 94 -3.49 -2.33 -8.89
C GLY A 94 -2.80 -1.01 -8.56
N GLU A 95 -3.36 -0.27 -7.59
CA GLU A 95 -2.77 1.00 -7.13
C GLU A 95 -2.76 1.05 -5.59
N PRO A 96 -1.71 1.65 -4.99
CA PRO A 96 -1.66 1.94 -3.55
C PRO A 96 -2.75 2.90 -3.09
N ILE A 97 -2.86 3.06 -1.76
CA ILE A 97 -3.71 4.09 -1.15
C ILE A 97 -3.45 5.46 -1.80
N LYS A 98 -4.53 6.21 -2.06
CA LYS A 98 -4.45 7.50 -2.73
C LYS A 98 -5.39 8.51 -2.12
N PHE A 99 -4.89 9.70 -1.86
CA PHE A 99 -5.74 10.85 -1.57
C PHE A 99 -6.19 11.51 -2.87
N SER A 100 -7.50 11.74 -3.00
CA SER A 100 -8.06 12.54 -4.08
C SER A 100 -8.30 13.96 -3.60
N GLU A 101 -7.58 14.92 -4.15
CA GLU A 101 -7.81 16.34 -3.88
C GLU A 101 -9.19 16.80 -4.35
N SER A 102 -9.68 16.31 -5.49
CA SER A 102 -10.99 16.70 -6.01
C SER A 102 -12.15 16.17 -5.15
N ALA A 103 -12.00 14.99 -4.58
CA ALA A 103 -13.01 14.39 -3.70
C ALA A 103 -12.77 14.66 -2.21
N GLN A 104 -11.64 15.29 -1.84
CA GLN A 104 -11.16 15.47 -0.47
C GLN A 104 -11.26 14.18 0.36
N LYS A 105 -10.86 13.05 -0.24
CA LYS A 105 -11.08 11.71 0.32
C LYS A 105 -9.94 10.75 0.00
N TRP A 106 -9.65 9.86 0.94
CA TRP A 106 -8.79 8.70 0.75
C TRP A 106 -9.52 7.54 0.06
N PHE A 107 -8.88 6.97 -0.94
CA PHE A 107 -9.29 5.73 -1.60
C PHE A 107 -8.39 4.59 -1.11
N PRO A 108 -8.97 3.46 -0.69
CA PRO A 108 -8.18 2.30 -0.25
C PRO A 108 -7.31 1.77 -1.40
N PRO A 109 -6.22 1.06 -1.07
CA PRO A 109 -5.47 0.32 -2.07
C PRO A 109 -6.39 -0.69 -2.76
N HIS A 110 -6.15 -0.92 -4.05
CA HIS A 110 -6.89 -1.91 -4.83
C HIS A 110 -5.93 -2.70 -5.72
N GLY A 111 -6.35 -3.87 -6.18
CA GLY A 111 -5.53 -4.81 -6.92
C GLY A 111 -6.03 -6.23 -6.76
N PRO A 112 -5.39 -7.22 -7.41
CA PRO A 112 -5.80 -8.61 -7.27
C PRO A 112 -5.54 -9.09 -5.84
N PRO A 113 -6.47 -9.90 -5.28
CA PRO A 113 -6.33 -10.41 -3.94
C PRO A 113 -5.23 -11.48 -3.87
N LEU A 114 -4.51 -11.50 -2.76
CA LEU A 114 -3.45 -12.43 -2.45
C LEU A 114 -3.76 -13.19 -1.15
N HIS A 115 -3.33 -14.44 -1.10
CA HIS A 115 -3.12 -15.18 0.14
C HIS A 115 -1.66 -15.12 0.52
N ILE A 116 -1.40 -14.89 1.81
CA ILE A 116 -0.05 -14.96 2.39
C ILE A 116 -0.06 -15.95 3.53
N SER A 117 0.85 -16.91 3.47
CA SER A 117 1.16 -17.85 4.54
C SER A 117 2.64 -17.84 4.87
N VAL A 118 2.99 -18.50 5.96
CA VAL A 118 4.37 -18.69 6.40
C VAL A 118 4.62 -20.16 6.67
N GLU A 119 5.77 -20.64 6.21
CA GLU A 119 6.31 -21.95 6.58
C GLU A 119 7.57 -21.77 7.42
N TYR A 120 7.69 -22.49 8.53
CA TYR A 120 8.91 -22.53 9.34
C TYR A 120 9.06 -23.86 10.07
N GLN A 121 10.26 -24.15 10.58
CA GLN A 121 10.52 -25.37 11.35
C GLN A 121 10.30 -25.14 12.84
N LYS A 122 9.54 -26.02 13.49
CA LYS A 122 9.35 -26.05 14.95
C LYS A 122 9.41 -27.50 15.42
N ASP A 123 10.33 -27.80 16.33
CA ASP A 123 10.51 -29.14 16.92
C ASP A 123 10.65 -30.26 15.87
N GLY A 124 11.36 -29.97 14.77
CA GLY A 124 11.58 -30.91 13.66
C GLY A 124 10.37 -31.15 12.76
N LYS A 125 9.31 -30.35 12.90
CA LYS A 125 8.13 -30.37 12.02
C LYS A 125 7.98 -29.04 11.30
N THR A 126 7.58 -29.10 10.03
CA THR A 126 7.14 -27.92 9.29
C THR A 126 5.81 -27.45 9.85
N VAL A 127 5.78 -26.19 10.29
CA VAL A 127 4.58 -25.44 10.62
C VAL A 127 4.23 -24.59 9.41
N ASP A 128 2.97 -24.65 8.98
CA ASP A 128 2.38 -23.84 7.92
C ASP A 128 1.16 -23.11 8.49
N LEU A 129 1.18 -21.79 8.47
CA LEU A 129 0.13 -20.93 9.02
C LEU A 129 -0.17 -19.75 8.09
N PRO A 130 -1.43 -19.34 7.93
CA PRO A 130 -1.72 -18.08 7.25
C PRO A 130 -1.19 -16.89 8.07
N ALA A 131 -0.75 -15.85 7.37
CA ALA A 131 -0.03 -14.71 7.96
C ALA A 131 -0.79 -14.04 9.12
N ASN A 132 -2.12 -13.94 9.02
CA ASN A 132 -2.97 -13.35 10.07
C ASN A 132 -2.85 -14.08 11.42
N ARG A 133 -2.46 -15.37 11.44
CA ARG A 133 -2.28 -16.12 12.70
C ARG A 133 -1.10 -15.59 13.52
N LEU A 134 -0.11 -14.99 12.88
CA LEU A 134 1.06 -14.40 13.54
C LEU A 134 0.75 -13.06 14.22
N MET A 135 -0.48 -12.57 14.11
CA MET A 135 -0.92 -11.30 14.69
C MET A 135 -2.15 -11.50 15.57
N ARG A 136 -2.27 -10.67 16.60
CA ARG A 136 -3.43 -10.64 17.49
C ARG A 136 -3.75 -9.20 17.87
N SER A 137 -4.99 -8.97 18.28
CA SER A 137 -5.45 -7.66 18.71
C SER A 137 -4.73 -7.22 19.98
N VAL A 138 -4.21 -5.99 20.02
CA VAL A 138 -3.61 -5.37 21.21
C VAL A 138 -4.60 -5.38 22.38
N LYS A 139 -5.88 -5.06 22.10
CA LYS A 139 -6.94 -4.89 23.11
C LYS A 139 -7.53 -6.23 23.57
N THR A 140 -7.91 -7.08 22.62
CA THR A 140 -8.68 -8.31 22.94
C THR A 140 -7.82 -9.55 23.06
N LYS A 141 -6.55 -9.49 22.63
CA LYS A 141 -5.62 -10.62 22.52
C LYS A 141 -6.13 -11.78 21.66
N ARG A 142 -7.21 -11.56 20.89
CA ARG A 142 -7.73 -12.52 19.91
C ARG A 142 -6.93 -12.43 18.62
N ASP A 143 -6.81 -13.56 17.95
CA ASP A 143 -6.13 -13.65 16.65
C ASP A 143 -6.76 -12.70 15.63
N MET A 144 -5.92 -12.15 14.75
CA MET A 144 -6.40 -11.35 13.64
C MET A 144 -7.33 -12.18 12.75
N PRO A 145 -8.53 -11.67 12.38
CA PRO A 145 -9.42 -12.38 11.47
C PRO A 145 -8.73 -12.72 10.13
N PRO A 146 -9.11 -13.83 9.47
CA PRO A 146 -8.63 -14.11 8.12
C PRO A 146 -8.97 -12.99 7.15
N MET A 147 -8.04 -12.66 6.26
CA MET A 147 -8.22 -11.65 5.23
C MET A 147 -7.40 -11.99 3.98
N THR A 148 -7.78 -11.39 2.85
CA THR A 148 -6.96 -11.35 1.63
C THR A 148 -6.14 -10.07 1.61
N TRP A 149 -4.89 -10.17 1.18
CA TRP A 149 -4.01 -9.03 0.94
C TRP A 149 -4.23 -8.48 -0.46
N ILE A 150 -3.79 -7.27 -0.73
CA ILE A 150 -3.94 -6.62 -2.03
C ILE A 150 -2.58 -6.45 -2.68
N PHE A 151 -2.40 -6.97 -3.89
CA PHE A 151 -1.24 -6.62 -4.70
C PHE A 151 -1.43 -5.21 -5.28
N ALA A 152 -1.07 -4.21 -4.50
CA ALA A 152 -1.19 -2.80 -4.87
C ALA A 152 -0.08 -2.35 -5.84
N GLY A 153 1.09 -3.00 -5.79
CA GLY A 153 2.30 -2.44 -6.39
C GLY A 153 2.84 -1.32 -5.50
N SER A 154 3.70 -0.46 -6.01
CA SER A 154 4.21 0.71 -5.28
C SER A 154 4.30 1.86 -6.25
N ARG A 155 4.19 3.09 -5.74
CA ARG A 155 4.41 4.26 -6.59
C ARG A 155 5.83 4.25 -7.15
N VAL A 156 5.93 4.64 -8.41
CA VAL A 156 7.19 5.06 -9.01
C VAL A 156 7.37 6.53 -8.66
N LEU A 157 8.48 6.85 -8.01
CA LEU A 157 8.85 8.22 -7.66
C LEU A 157 9.23 9.00 -8.92
N ASP A 158 9.28 10.33 -8.82
CA ASP A 158 9.52 11.19 -9.99
C ASP A 158 10.87 10.95 -10.68
N ASP A 159 11.84 10.37 -9.97
CA ASP A 159 13.15 9.96 -10.49
C ASP A 159 13.15 8.57 -11.15
N GLY A 160 12.00 7.91 -11.26
CA GLY A 160 11.84 6.55 -11.79
C GLY A 160 12.11 5.44 -10.78
N THR A 161 12.43 5.77 -9.52
CA THR A 161 12.67 4.78 -8.47
C THR A 161 11.36 4.09 -8.08
N TYR A 162 11.38 2.76 -8.01
CA TYR A 162 10.28 1.99 -7.45
C TYR A 162 10.23 2.19 -5.92
N GLY A 163 9.24 2.91 -5.41
CA GLY A 163 9.23 3.46 -4.05
C GLY A 163 9.36 2.45 -2.91
N ALA A 164 8.92 1.20 -3.12
CA ALA A 164 9.07 0.13 -2.15
C ALA A 164 10.55 -0.26 -1.94
N ASP A 165 11.42 -0.15 -2.95
CA ASP A 165 12.82 -0.54 -2.84
C ASP A 165 13.61 0.26 -1.78
N PRO A 166 13.61 1.61 -1.82
CA PRO A 166 14.33 2.40 -0.81
C PRO A 166 13.63 2.45 0.55
N THR A 167 12.30 2.33 0.60
CA THR A 167 11.56 2.32 1.88
C THR A 167 11.63 0.97 2.58
N GLY A 168 11.71 -0.11 1.81
CA GLY A 168 11.67 -1.47 2.33
C GLY A 168 10.27 -1.99 2.66
N TYR A 169 9.21 -1.31 2.20
CA TYR A 169 7.82 -1.68 2.54
C TYR A 169 7.33 -2.83 1.66
N VAL A 170 7.30 -4.05 2.22
CA VAL A 170 6.91 -5.27 1.49
C VAL A 170 5.44 -5.61 1.70
N VAL A 171 5.01 -5.78 2.95
CA VAL A 171 3.63 -6.10 3.31
C VAL A 171 3.20 -5.25 4.50
N SER A 172 2.29 -4.30 4.30
CA SER A 172 1.78 -3.41 5.33
C SER A 172 0.45 -3.90 5.92
N ILE A 173 0.21 -3.58 7.20
CA ILE A 173 -1.06 -3.85 7.90
C ILE A 173 -1.84 -2.58 8.26
N CYS A 174 -1.23 -1.41 8.02
CA CYS A 174 -1.87 -0.13 7.81
C CYS A 174 -1.43 0.42 6.44
N ASN A 175 -2.06 1.49 5.95
CA ASN A 175 -1.85 1.88 4.55
C ASN A 175 -0.66 2.83 4.35
N PHE A 176 0.17 2.53 3.36
CA PHE A 176 1.25 3.39 2.86
C PHE A 176 1.29 3.38 1.33
N ASP A 177 1.44 4.55 0.71
CA ASP A 177 1.43 4.68 -0.76
C ASP A 177 2.69 4.11 -1.45
N LEU A 178 3.74 3.80 -0.66
CA LEU A 178 4.97 3.18 -1.12
C LEU A 178 5.04 1.66 -0.85
N CYS A 179 4.05 1.05 -0.20
CA CYS A 179 4.08 -0.39 0.12
C CYS A 179 3.63 -1.28 -1.05
N LEU A 180 4.35 -2.39 -1.28
CA LEU A 180 4.09 -3.35 -2.37
C LEU A 180 2.77 -4.13 -2.22
N ILE A 181 2.45 -4.58 -1.00
CA ILE A 181 1.27 -5.37 -0.67
C ILE A 181 0.61 -4.74 0.55
N ASP A 182 -0.71 -4.52 0.49
CA ASP A 182 -1.41 -3.78 1.53
C ASP A 182 -2.70 -4.51 1.99
N VAL A 183 -3.28 -4.04 3.09
CA VAL A 183 -4.59 -4.46 3.56
C VAL A 183 -5.70 -3.82 2.73
N PRO A 184 -6.85 -4.49 2.51
CA PRO A 184 -7.89 -4.02 1.60
C PRO A 184 -8.73 -2.87 2.16
N ALA A 185 -8.71 -2.65 3.48
CA ALA A 185 -9.46 -1.61 4.15
C ALA A 185 -8.58 -0.38 4.39
N LEU A 186 -9.22 0.79 4.52
CA LEU A 186 -8.54 1.97 5.03
C LEU A 186 -8.20 1.78 6.51
N VAL A 187 -6.91 1.76 6.81
CA VAL A 187 -6.33 1.60 8.15
C VAL A 187 -5.22 2.63 8.30
N SER A 188 -5.39 3.52 9.28
CA SER A 188 -4.44 4.58 9.58
C SER A 188 -3.15 4.02 10.19
N SER A 189 -2.02 4.64 9.86
CA SER A 189 -0.72 4.42 10.51
C SER A 189 -0.53 5.27 11.78
N ALA A 190 -1.54 6.03 12.21
CA ALA A 190 -1.45 6.76 13.45
C ALA A 190 -1.34 5.79 14.64
N ASN A 191 -0.32 5.96 15.50
CA ASN A 191 -0.02 5.07 16.62
C ASN A 191 -1.24 4.71 17.50
N GLU A 192 -2.15 5.67 17.73
CA GLU A 192 -3.34 5.48 18.56
C GLU A 192 -4.39 4.54 17.93
N THR A 193 -4.29 4.32 16.63
CA THR A 193 -5.21 3.52 15.82
C THR A 193 -4.68 2.12 15.49
N LEU A 194 -3.41 1.82 15.82
CA LEU A 194 -2.82 0.52 15.54
C LEU A 194 -3.46 -0.57 16.41
N GLU A 195 -4.11 -1.54 15.76
CA GLU A 195 -4.92 -2.56 16.44
C GLU A 195 -4.18 -3.87 16.70
N TRP A 196 -3.06 -4.10 16.00
CA TRP A 196 -2.41 -5.41 15.90
C TRP A 196 -1.02 -5.41 16.55
N GLU A 197 -0.75 -6.46 17.31
CA GLU A 197 0.57 -6.80 17.84
C GLU A 197 0.95 -8.21 17.39
N ARG A 198 2.21 -8.59 17.59
CA ARG A 198 2.64 -9.96 17.32
C ARG A 198 1.87 -10.95 18.20
N ASN A 199 1.58 -12.12 17.66
CA ASN A 199 1.04 -13.22 18.42
C ASN A 199 2.18 -14.11 18.95
N PRO A 200 2.57 -14.01 20.25
CA PRO A 200 3.69 -14.77 20.80
C PRO A 200 3.44 -16.29 20.81
N ASP A 201 2.20 -16.74 20.66
CA ASP A 201 1.86 -18.17 20.66
C ASP A 201 2.23 -18.85 19.32
N THR A 202 2.28 -18.07 18.25
CA THR A 202 2.45 -18.58 16.87
C THR A 202 3.66 -18.00 16.13
N VAL A 203 4.13 -16.80 16.51
CA VAL A 203 5.33 -16.21 15.93
C VAL A 203 6.54 -17.00 16.42
N PRO A 204 7.41 -17.51 15.53
CA PRO A 204 8.59 -18.23 15.96
C PRO A 204 9.61 -17.28 16.61
N PRO A 205 10.62 -17.81 17.35
CA PRO A 205 11.66 -16.99 17.96
C PRO A 205 12.38 -16.08 16.95
N THR A 206 12.91 -14.95 17.42
CA THR A 206 13.68 -14.01 16.58
C THR A 206 14.78 -14.71 15.79
N GLY A 207 14.95 -14.33 14.53
CA GLY A 207 15.96 -14.89 13.64
C GLY A 207 15.66 -16.31 13.15
N THR A 208 14.51 -16.89 13.52
CA THR A 208 14.07 -18.15 12.92
C THR A 208 13.87 -17.94 11.43
N PRO A 209 14.47 -18.77 10.57
CA PRO A 209 14.20 -18.74 9.14
C PRO A 209 12.73 -19.08 8.87
N VAL A 210 12.07 -18.21 8.12
CA VAL A 210 10.67 -18.34 7.70
C VAL A 210 10.62 -18.23 6.19
N THR A 211 9.86 -19.08 5.52
CA THR A 211 9.48 -18.84 4.12
C THR A 211 8.11 -18.16 4.10
N MET A 212 8.06 -16.92 3.65
CA MET A 212 6.79 -16.25 3.34
C MET A 212 6.34 -16.71 1.94
N ILE A 213 5.08 -17.14 1.84
CA ILE A 213 4.51 -17.69 0.61
C ILE A 213 3.36 -16.79 0.19
N ILE A 214 3.40 -16.33 -1.06
CA ILE A 214 2.44 -15.39 -1.63
C ILE A 214 1.77 -16.06 -2.84
N GLU A 215 0.45 -16.11 -2.84
CA GLU A 215 -0.36 -16.78 -3.86
C GLU A 215 -1.50 -15.88 -4.33
N PRO A 216 -1.81 -15.80 -5.62
CA PRO A 216 -3.03 -15.14 -6.10
C PRO A 216 -4.28 -15.87 -5.59
N ALA A 217 -5.23 -15.14 -4.98
CA ALA A 217 -6.46 -15.69 -4.41
C ALA A 217 -7.60 -15.91 -5.43
N GLY A 218 -7.31 -15.75 -6.74
CA GLY A 218 -8.27 -15.94 -7.85
C GLY A 218 -7.58 -15.92 -9.23
N ALA A 219 -8.30 -16.30 -10.30
CA ALA A 219 -7.82 -16.17 -11.69
C ALA A 219 -8.24 -14.80 -12.24
N ASP A 220 -7.31 -14.06 -12.86
CA ASP A 220 -7.57 -12.72 -13.40
C ASP A 220 -8.79 -12.70 -14.33
N LYS A 221 -9.90 -12.17 -13.82
CA LYS A 221 -11.01 -11.61 -14.59
C LYS A 221 -11.34 -10.25 -13.98
N PRO A 222 -11.70 -9.24 -14.81
CA PRO A 222 -12.20 -7.96 -14.31
C PRO A 222 -13.37 -8.22 -13.38
N ALA A 223 -13.41 -7.51 -12.26
CA ALA A 223 -14.44 -7.63 -11.24
C ALA A 223 -15.82 -7.30 -11.82
N ASP A 224 -16.55 -8.33 -12.25
CA ASP A 224 -18.01 -8.34 -12.17
C ASP A 224 -18.40 -9.09 -10.90
N ALA A 225 -19.17 -8.39 -10.07
CA ALA A 225 -19.86 -8.78 -8.85
C ALA A 225 -19.75 -10.26 -8.43
N VAL A 226 -19.09 -10.49 -7.29
CA VAL A 226 -19.28 -11.73 -6.52
C VAL A 226 -20.19 -11.44 -5.34
N ASP A 227 -21.25 -12.24 -5.28
CA ASP A 227 -22.39 -12.19 -4.39
C ASP A 227 -22.08 -11.98 -2.91
N ALA A 228 -22.72 -10.94 -2.37
CA ALA A 228 -22.94 -10.76 -0.95
C ALA A 228 -23.92 -11.81 -0.41
N LYS A 229 -23.42 -12.95 0.08
CA LYS A 229 -24.14 -13.75 1.07
C LYS A 229 -23.18 -14.27 2.14
N GLN A 230 -23.44 -13.82 3.36
CA GLN A 230 -22.79 -14.17 4.64
C GLN A 230 -21.55 -13.35 5.04
N SER A 231 -21.74 -12.04 5.17
CA SER A 231 -21.07 -11.29 6.24
C SER A 231 -22.14 -10.63 7.10
N LYS A 232 -21.94 -10.67 8.43
CA LYS A 232 -22.77 -9.91 9.39
C LYS A 232 -22.80 -8.44 8.93
N PRO A 233 -23.95 -7.74 8.97
CA PRO A 233 -23.99 -6.36 8.53
C PRO A 233 -22.95 -5.52 9.30
N PRO A 234 -22.31 -4.55 8.63
CA PRO A 234 -21.36 -3.65 9.29
C PRO A 234 -22.04 -2.97 10.48
N ALA A 235 -21.23 -2.66 11.50
CA ALA A 235 -21.69 -1.92 12.66
C ALA A 235 -22.32 -0.59 12.19
N VAL A 236 -23.50 -0.26 12.71
CA VAL A 236 -24.16 1.01 12.40
C VAL A 236 -23.44 2.09 13.21
N ILE A 237 -22.79 3.02 12.53
CA ILE A 237 -22.01 4.07 13.19
C ILE A 237 -22.88 5.33 13.29
N VAL A 238 -23.04 5.81 14.52
CA VAL A 238 -23.57 7.14 14.82
C VAL A 238 -22.38 8.08 14.91
N GLU A 239 -22.21 8.94 13.91
CA GLU A 239 -21.10 9.90 13.83
C GLU A 239 -21.56 11.28 14.30
N VAL A 240 -20.73 11.98 15.09
CA VAL A 240 -20.89 13.42 15.34
C VAL A 240 -19.80 14.17 14.60
N THR A 241 -20.21 15.03 13.68
CA THR A 241 -19.32 15.84 12.87
C THR A 241 -18.92 17.14 13.58
N ASP A 242 -17.88 17.80 13.06
CA ASP A 242 -17.36 19.09 13.55
C ASP A 242 -18.42 20.21 13.60
N ASP A 243 -19.46 20.09 12.79
CA ASP A 243 -20.57 21.04 12.70
C ASP A 243 -21.66 20.79 13.78
N ASN A 244 -21.42 19.92 14.77
CA ASN A 244 -22.43 19.46 15.73
C ASN A 244 -23.65 18.83 15.05
N LYS A 245 -23.43 18.06 13.99
CA LYS A 245 -24.47 17.26 13.34
C LYS A 245 -24.27 15.79 13.67
N ILE A 246 -25.36 15.05 13.75
CA ILE A 246 -25.33 13.61 13.99
C ILE A 246 -25.68 12.94 12.67
N GLU A 247 -24.91 11.94 12.26
CA GLU A 247 -25.18 11.13 11.08
C GLU A 247 -25.28 9.66 11.45
N ILE A 248 -26.24 8.95 10.85
CA ILE A 248 -26.34 7.48 10.93
C ILE A 248 -26.36 6.97 9.50
N ASP A 249 -25.39 6.13 9.13
CA ASP A 249 -25.24 5.60 7.76
C ASP A 249 -25.27 6.72 6.69
N HIS A 250 -24.57 7.82 6.95
CA HIS A 250 -24.48 9.01 6.06
C HIS A 250 -25.81 9.77 5.85
N LEU A 251 -26.79 9.58 6.74
CA LEU A 251 -28.01 10.38 6.77
C LEU A 251 -27.99 11.31 7.99
N PRO A 252 -28.19 12.63 7.81
CA PRO A 252 -28.25 13.56 8.92
C PRO A 252 -29.48 13.29 9.79
N VAL A 253 -29.27 13.30 11.10
CA VAL A 253 -30.27 13.06 12.13
C VAL A 253 -30.23 14.21 13.13
N ASP A 254 -31.38 14.82 13.38
CA ASP A 254 -31.53 15.78 14.47
C ASP A 254 -31.42 15.04 15.81
N ILE A 255 -30.76 15.64 16.80
CA ILE A 255 -30.62 15.09 18.15
C ILE A 255 -31.98 14.74 18.80
N GLY A 256 -33.05 15.48 18.46
CA GLY A 256 -34.42 15.19 18.91
C GLY A 256 -35.03 13.94 18.29
N ASP A 257 -34.62 13.58 17.06
CA ASP A 257 -35.07 12.40 16.33
C ASP A 257 -34.19 11.17 16.55
N LEU A 258 -33.01 11.36 17.14
CA LEU A 258 -32.04 10.32 17.46
C LEU A 258 -32.64 9.16 18.28
N PRO A 259 -33.45 9.37 19.34
CA PRO A 259 -34.06 8.28 20.09
C PRO A 259 -34.99 7.42 19.23
N ALA A 260 -35.76 8.04 18.33
CA ALA A 260 -36.70 7.33 17.46
C ALA A 260 -35.97 6.53 16.37
N ARG A 261 -34.80 7.01 15.91
CA ARG A 261 -33.92 6.30 14.97
C ARG A 261 -33.25 5.11 15.64
N LEU A 262 -32.66 5.29 16.82
CA LEU A 262 -32.00 4.22 17.57
C LEU A 262 -32.95 3.07 17.93
N ARG A 263 -34.21 3.38 18.27
CA ARG A 263 -35.24 2.35 18.56
C ARG A 263 -35.69 1.54 17.33
N LYS A 264 -35.45 2.04 16.12
CA LYS A 264 -35.77 1.35 14.87
C LYS A 264 -34.64 0.42 14.40
N LEU A 265 -33.44 0.51 15.00
CA LEU A 265 -32.35 -0.43 14.78
C LEU A 265 -32.65 -1.75 15.51
N LYS A 266 -32.34 -2.89 14.88
CA LYS A 266 -32.67 -4.21 15.41
C LYS A 266 -31.66 -4.58 16.51
N SER A 267 -32.05 -5.44 17.46
CA SER A 267 -31.17 -5.89 18.56
C SER A 267 -29.90 -6.64 18.14
N THR A 268 -29.75 -6.95 16.85
CA THR A 268 -28.58 -7.60 16.25
C THR A 268 -27.58 -6.63 15.62
N ASP A 269 -27.94 -5.35 15.50
CA ASP A 269 -27.10 -4.33 14.88
C ASP A 269 -26.09 -3.84 15.95
N ASP A 270 -24.79 -4.03 15.70
CA ASP A 270 -23.71 -3.50 16.56
C ASP A 270 -23.65 -1.98 16.34
N VAL A 271 -24.29 -1.20 17.23
CA VAL A 271 -24.36 0.27 17.09
C VAL A 271 -23.20 0.90 17.84
N ARG A 272 -22.37 1.68 17.16
CA ARG A 272 -21.20 2.36 17.74
C ARG A 272 -21.33 3.87 17.61
N LEU A 273 -20.82 4.59 18.59
CA LEU A 273 -20.80 6.05 18.63
C LEU A 273 -19.38 6.54 18.35
N ALA A 274 -19.20 7.30 17.27
CA ALA A 274 -17.93 7.93 16.89
C ALA A 274 -18.07 9.46 16.98
N MET A 275 -17.13 10.12 17.64
CA MET A 275 -17.10 11.58 17.78
C MET A 275 -15.92 12.12 16.96
N SER A 276 -16.10 13.27 16.33
CA SER A 276 -14.98 14.00 15.75
C SER A 276 -14.09 14.63 16.83
N ASP A 277 -12.79 14.75 16.53
CA ASP A 277 -11.76 15.33 17.41
C ASP A 277 -11.97 16.83 17.70
N HIS A 278 -12.86 17.49 16.96
CA HIS A 278 -13.19 18.91 17.11
C HIS A 278 -14.67 19.16 17.47
N ALA A 279 -15.42 18.12 17.85
CA ALA A 279 -16.82 18.27 18.26
C ALA A 279 -16.96 19.11 19.55
N ASN A 280 -18.07 19.86 19.66
CA ASN A 280 -18.30 20.68 20.85
C ASN A 280 -18.56 19.78 22.09
N PRO A 281 -17.81 19.94 23.20
CA PRO A 281 -17.94 19.09 24.39
C PRO A 281 -19.34 19.03 25.00
N ASP A 282 -20.07 20.15 25.01
CA ASP A 282 -21.46 20.22 25.53
C ASP A 282 -22.42 19.46 24.60
N PHE A 283 -22.16 19.49 23.29
CA PHE A 283 -22.93 18.75 22.31
C PHE A 283 -22.65 17.25 22.40
N GLU A 284 -21.38 16.87 22.52
CA GLU A 284 -20.98 15.47 22.75
C GLU A 284 -21.65 14.88 23.98
N GLN A 285 -21.66 15.61 25.10
CA GLN A 285 -22.24 15.13 26.34
C GLN A 285 -23.75 14.88 26.18
N ARG A 286 -24.44 15.75 25.45
CA ARG A 286 -25.86 15.58 25.11
C ARG A 286 -26.07 14.36 24.22
N VAL A 287 -25.29 14.18 23.16
CA VAL A 287 -25.41 13.02 22.26
C VAL A 287 -25.11 11.71 22.99
N LYS A 288 -24.02 11.65 23.78
CA LYS A 288 -23.67 10.49 24.62
C LYS A 288 -24.82 10.14 25.56
N SER A 289 -25.43 11.12 26.22
CA SER A 289 -26.54 10.87 27.14
C SER A 289 -27.76 10.25 26.44
N VAL A 290 -28.11 10.75 25.25
CA VAL A 290 -29.23 10.23 24.45
C VAL A 290 -28.93 8.84 23.91
N PHE A 291 -27.69 8.61 23.45
CA PHE A 291 -27.23 7.33 22.94
C PHE A 291 -27.27 6.23 24.01
N PHE A 292 -26.63 6.44 25.15
CA PHE A 292 -26.57 5.44 26.22
C PHE A 292 -27.91 5.22 26.94
N ALA A 293 -28.85 6.17 26.85
CA ALA A 293 -30.22 5.97 27.34
C ALA A 293 -31.07 5.08 26.42
N ASN A 294 -30.68 4.89 25.15
CA ASN A 294 -31.49 4.16 24.15
C ASN A 294 -30.78 2.92 23.57
N VAL A 295 -29.48 2.72 23.84
CA VAL A 295 -28.72 1.53 23.44
C VAL A 295 -28.36 0.71 24.70
N PRO A 296 -28.80 -0.56 24.81
CA PRO A 296 -28.54 -1.37 26.00
C PRO A 296 -27.04 -1.67 26.15
N LEU A 297 -26.47 -1.29 27.29
CA LEU A 297 -25.13 -1.72 27.69
C LEU A 297 -25.15 -3.24 27.95
N HIS A 298 -24.36 -4.01 27.22
CA HIS A 298 -24.21 -5.44 27.51
C HIS A 298 -23.52 -5.63 28.87
N GLU A 299 -24.28 -6.12 29.86
CA GLU A 299 -23.77 -6.54 31.17
C GLU A 299 -22.75 -7.69 31.02
N GLY A 300 -21.46 -7.36 31.05
CA GLY A 300 -20.41 -8.37 30.94
C GLY A 300 -19.04 -8.00 31.51
N ALA A 301 -18.90 -6.85 32.18
CA ALA A 301 -17.61 -6.41 32.73
C ALA A 301 -17.77 -5.88 34.16
N ARG A 302 -17.93 -6.80 35.12
CA ARG A 302 -17.45 -6.53 36.49
C ARG A 302 -15.94 -6.76 36.44
N CYS A 303 -15.19 -5.67 36.48
CA CYS A 303 -13.74 -5.67 36.59
C CYS A 303 -13.37 -6.22 37.97
N SER A 304 -12.95 -7.49 38.04
CA SER A 304 -12.19 -7.98 39.19
C SER A 304 -10.73 -7.59 38.99
N THR A 305 -10.27 -6.62 39.75
CA THR A 305 -8.85 -6.30 39.91
C THR A 305 -8.14 -7.51 40.52
N THR A 306 -7.49 -8.31 39.69
CA THR A 306 -6.48 -9.27 40.13
C THR A 306 -5.13 -8.77 39.62
N GLN A 307 -4.27 -8.35 40.55
CA GLN A 307 -2.91 -7.89 40.29
C GLN A 307 -2.13 -8.94 39.48
N LEU A 308 -1.59 -8.52 38.34
CA LEU A 308 -0.61 -9.28 37.58
C LEU A 308 0.74 -9.15 38.29
N SER A 309 1.24 -10.27 38.83
CA SER A 309 2.56 -10.36 39.47
C SER A 309 3.68 -10.62 38.46
N ASP A 310 4.71 -9.80 38.59
CA ASP A 310 6.16 -10.07 38.47
C ASP A 310 6.78 -10.52 37.14
N VAL A 311 6.97 -9.56 36.23
CA VAL A 311 8.21 -9.47 35.44
C VAL A 311 9.05 -8.36 36.05
N HIS A 312 10.08 -8.74 36.81
CA HIS A 312 11.00 -7.76 37.39
C HIS A 312 12.00 -7.28 36.32
N ILE A 313 11.84 -6.02 35.92
CA ILE A 313 12.79 -5.31 35.07
C ILE A 313 14.13 -5.23 35.81
N ASP A 314 15.23 -5.65 35.18
CA ASP A 314 16.60 -5.43 35.67
C ASP A 314 16.96 -3.95 35.48
N GLN A 315 16.33 -3.13 36.33
CA GLN A 315 16.46 -1.67 36.34
C GLN A 315 17.94 -1.23 36.37
N PRO A 316 18.83 -1.83 37.19
CA PRO A 316 20.24 -1.48 37.20
C PRO A 316 20.98 -1.74 35.87
N ARG A 317 20.52 -2.69 35.06
CA ARG A 317 21.09 -2.94 33.73
C ARG A 317 20.56 -1.94 32.70
N ILE A 318 19.27 -1.61 32.74
CA ILE A 318 18.67 -0.59 31.88
C ILE A 318 19.29 0.77 32.13
N ASP A 319 19.43 1.17 33.40
CA ASP A 319 20.02 2.44 33.78
C ASP A 319 21.47 2.56 33.28
N ARG A 320 22.25 1.47 33.34
CA ARG A 320 23.61 1.43 32.80
C ARG A 320 23.66 1.56 31.27
N LEU A 321 22.73 0.96 30.56
CA LEU A 321 22.65 1.08 29.10
C LEU A 321 22.25 2.50 28.69
N GLN A 322 21.27 3.09 29.38
CA GLN A 322 20.84 4.47 29.15
C GLN A 322 21.95 5.46 29.48
N GLN A 323 22.70 5.23 30.57
CA GLN A 323 23.85 6.05 30.92
C GLN A 323 24.95 5.96 29.86
N ARG A 324 25.29 4.75 29.39
CA ARG A 324 26.29 4.56 28.33
C ARG A 324 25.86 5.24 27.02
N TRP A 325 24.58 5.19 26.66
CA TRP A 325 24.05 5.90 25.50
C TRP A 325 24.13 7.43 25.69
N ASN A 326 23.77 7.92 26.88
CA ASN A 326 23.87 9.34 27.22
C ASN A 326 25.31 9.85 27.18
N GLU A 327 26.28 9.04 27.59
CA GLU A 327 27.70 9.41 27.55
C GLU A 327 28.26 9.35 26.11
N ALA A 328 27.83 8.39 25.30
CA ALA A 328 28.37 8.17 23.96
C ALA A 328 27.72 9.03 22.87
N VAL A 329 26.40 9.30 22.96
CA VAL A 329 25.63 9.89 21.85
C VAL A 329 25.23 11.33 22.16
N ARG A 330 24.77 11.61 23.38
CA ARG A 330 24.25 12.93 23.77
C ARG A 330 25.23 14.08 23.58
N PRO A 331 26.56 13.94 23.79
CA PRO A 331 27.51 15.03 23.50
C PRO A 331 27.59 15.41 22.03
N HIS A 332 27.17 14.51 21.12
CA HIS A 332 27.18 14.72 19.68
C HIS A 332 25.78 15.07 19.11
N ASP A 333 24.76 15.21 19.95
CA ASP A 333 23.37 15.45 19.54
C ASP A 333 23.22 16.69 18.65
N ALA A 334 23.90 17.79 18.99
CA ALA A 334 23.91 19.00 18.18
C ALA A 334 24.59 18.79 16.81
N ALA A 335 25.74 18.13 16.78
CA ALA A 335 26.48 17.85 15.54
C ALA A 335 25.72 16.85 14.64
N LEU A 336 25.04 15.87 15.22
CA LEU A 336 24.17 14.93 14.50
C LEU A 336 22.97 15.66 13.89
N ARG A 337 22.31 16.55 14.64
CA ARG A 337 21.21 17.37 14.11
C ARG A 337 21.68 18.33 13.02
N GLU A 338 22.82 18.98 13.19
CA GLU A 338 23.40 19.88 12.21
C GLU A 338 23.77 19.15 10.92
N ALA A 339 24.40 17.97 11.01
CA ALA A 339 24.71 17.14 9.85
C ALA A 339 23.43 16.65 9.13
N ALA A 340 22.41 16.22 9.88
CA ALA A 340 21.13 15.82 9.31
C ALA A 340 20.41 16.99 8.61
N GLN A 341 20.43 18.17 9.22
CA GLN A 341 19.85 19.40 8.65
C GLN A 341 20.59 19.82 7.38
N ALA A 342 21.92 19.83 7.40
CA ALA A 342 22.73 20.14 6.23
C ALA A 342 22.49 19.14 5.09
N GLN A 343 22.37 17.85 5.40
CA GLN A 343 22.01 16.83 4.41
C GLN A 343 20.61 17.10 3.81
N TYR A 344 19.62 17.46 4.64
CA TYR A 344 18.28 17.79 4.17
C TYR A 344 18.27 19.02 3.26
N GLU A 345 19.01 20.07 3.62
CA GLU A 345 19.14 21.30 2.82
C GLU A 345 19.80 21.01 1.48
N VAL A 346 20.91 20.26 1.47
CA VAL A 346 21.61 19.87 0.23
C VAL A 346 20.68 19.08 -0.70
N ILE A 347 19.95 18.09 -0.17
CA ILE A 347 19.00 17.31 -0.97
C ILE A 347 17.89 18.21 -1.51
N THR A 348 17.40 19.16 -0.72
CA THR A 348 16.35 20.10 -1.13
C THR A 348 16.83 21.02 -2.27
N GLU A 349 18.05 21.55 -2.18
CA GLU A 349 18.62 22.38 -3.25
C GLU A 349 18.92 21.57 -4.52
N LEU A 350 19.42 20.34 -4.39
CA LEU A 350 19.61 19.46 -5.55
C LEU A 350 18.29 19.17 -6.28
N ARG A 351 17.18 18.99 -5.54
CA ARG A 351 15.83 18.83 -6.12
C ARG A 351 15.34 20.08 -6.83
N ARG A 352 15.61 21.27 -6.29
CA ARG A 352 15.27 22.54 -6.95
C ARG A 352 16.02 22.69 -8.27
N GLU A 353 17.31 22.36 -8.29
CA GLU A 353 18.11 22.44 -9.52
C GLU A 353 17.65 21.39 -10.54
N GLN A 354 17.28 20.18 -10.10
CA GLN A 354 16.67 19.18 -10.97
C GLN A 354 15.39 19.70 -11.63
N GLN A 355 14.48 20.32 -10.86
CA GLN A 355 13.25 20.88 -11.42
C GLN A 355 13.54 22.02 -12.41
N ARG A 356 14.52 22.88 -12.11
CA ARG A 356 14.96 23.95 -13.03
C ARG A 356 15.41 23.40 -14.37
N LEU A 357 16.17 22.29 -14.36
CA LEU A 357 16.64 21.62 -15.58
C LEU A 357 15.48 20.98 -16.38
N ILE A 358 14.49 20.41 -15.70
CA ILE A 358 13.27 19.88 -16.33
C ILE A 358 12.51 21.01 -17.04
N ASP A 359 12.26 22.13 -16.34
CA ASP A 359 11.55 23.29 -16.90
C ASP A 359 12.30 23.88 -18.12
N GLU A 360 13.63 23.84 -18.08
CA GLU A 360 14.49 24.28 -19.18
C GLU A 360 14.41 23.32 -20.38
N ALA A 361 14.40 22.01 -20.15
CA ALA A 361 14.20 21.00 -21.18
C ALA A 361 12.81 21.16 -21.86
N ASP A 362 11.75 21.37 -21.07
CA ASP A 362 10.40 21.62 -21.59
C ASP A 362 10.33 22.89 -22.44
N ARG A 363 11.04 23.93 -22.04
CA ARG A 363 11.13 25.17 -22.82
C ARG A 363 11.83 24.94 -24.17
N ILE A 364 12.88 24.11 -24.19
CA ILE A 364 13.57 23.72 -25.42
C ILE A 364 12.61 22.90 -26.31
N GLN A 365 11.90 21.93 -25.75
CA GLN A 365 10.95 21.11 -26.50
C GLN A 365 9.85 21.95 -27.17
N ARG A 366 9.24 22.88 -26.42
CA ARG A 366 8.26 23.83 -27.00
C ARG A 366 8.83 24.62 -28.18
N LYS A 367 10.12 24.96 -28.15
CA LYS A 367 10.76 25.70 -29.25
C LYS A 367 11.00 24.82 -30.47
N ILE A 368 11.33 23.54 -30.26
CA ILE A 368 11.43 22.54 -31.33
C ILE A 368 10.06 22.41 -32.02
N ASP A 369 8.99 22.19 -31.26
CA ASP A 369 7.65 22.02 -31.81
C ASP A 369 7.18 23.26 -32.60
N GLU A 370 7.52 24.45 -32.12
CA GLU A 370 7.20 25.72 -32.78
C GLU A 370 7.91 25.86 -34.14
N LEU A 371 9.18 25.44 -34.21
CA LEU A 371 9.96 25.44 -35.46
C LEU A 371 9.45 24.37 -36.44
N GLU A 372 9.10 23.18 -35.95
CA GLU A 372 8.52 22.12 -36.78
C GLU A 372 7.19 22.56 -37.41
N LYS A 373 6.33 23.21 -36.63
CA LYS A 373 5.08 23.78 -37.13
C LYS A 373 5.32 24.83 -38.20
N GLN A 374 6.25 25.77 -37.98
CA GLN A 374 6.62 26.77 -38.99
C GLN A 374 7.12 26.12 -40.28
N TYR A 375 7.93 25.06 -40.17
CA TYR A 375 8.40 24.32 -41.33
C TYR A 375 7.25 23.63 -42.08
N GLN A 376 6.32 22.99 -41.37
CA GLN A 376 5.13 22.37 -41.96
C GLN A 376 4.24 23.40 -42.68
N ASP A 377 4.00 24.56 -42.07
CA ASP A 377 3.19 25.64 -42.67
C ASP A 377 3.81 26.16 -43.97
N MET A 378 5.15 26.21 -44.05
CA MET A 378 5.88 26.63 -45.26
C MET A 378 5.89 25.56 -46.35
N THR A 379 5.85 24.28 -45.98
CA THR A 379 6.04 23.15 -46.92
C THR A 379 4.73 22.50 -47.35
N THR A 380 3.61 22.81 -46.68
CA THR A 380 2.29 22.31 -47.06
C THR A 380 1.76 23.08 -48.28
N PRO A 381 1.45 22.39 -49.40
CA PRO A 381 0.89 23.04 -50.59
C PRO A 381 -0.46 23.69 -50.27
N ARG A 382 -0.63 24.98 -50.59
CA ARG A 382 -1.95 25.63 -50.51
C ARG A 382 -2.83 25.09 -51.64
N PRO A 383 -4.10 24.72 -51.37
CA PRO A 383 -5.02 24.34 -52.43
C PRO A 383 -5.21 25.50 -53.40
N GLU A 384 -5.11 25.23 -54.70
CA GLU A 384 -5.39 26.21 -55.75
C GLU A 384 -6.81 26.73 -55.56
N ALA A 385 -6.93 28.05 -55.44
CA ALA A 385 -8.23 28.71 -55.37
C ALA A 385 -9.02 28.34 -56.63
N ALA A 386 -10.13 27.62 -56.43
CA ALA A 386 -11.06 27.27 -57.50
C ALA A 386 -11.43 28.55 -58.25
N SER A 387 -10.98 28.65 -59.50
CA SER A 387 -11.33 29.72 -60.41
C SER A 387 -12.83 29.64 -60.67
N THR A 388 -13.55 30.61 -60.12
CA THR A 388 -14.93 30.93 -60.47
C THR A 388 -14.95 31.31 -61.96
N GLN A 389 -15.13 30.33 -62.86
CA GLN A 389 -15.56 30.61 -64.22
C GLN A 389 -17.05 30.92 -64.20
N GLY A 390 -17.36 32.22 -64.09
CA GLY A 390 -18.60 32.80 -64.59
C GLY A 390 -18.27 33.60 -65.86
N GLY A 391 -18.96 33.30 -66.96
CA GLY A 391 -18.87 34.04 -68.22
C GLY A 391 -18.80 33.15 -69.44
#